data_AF-A8F6H0-F1
#
_entry.id   AF-A8F6H0-F1
#
_cell.length_a   1.000
_cell.length_b   1.000
_cell.length_c   1.000
_cell.angle_alpha   90.00
_cell.angle_beta   90.00
_cell.angle_gamma   90.00
#
_symmetry.space_group_name_H-M   'P 1'
#
loop_
_entity.id
_entity.type
_entity.pdbx_description
1 polymer ?
#
loop_
_entity_poly.entity_id
_entity_poly.type
_entity_poly.pdbx_seq_one_letter_code
_entity_poly.pdbx_strand_id
1 'polypeptide(L)'
;MKRTVADLLSVLVDRPLREGESEYLVDRAREINYLNSIALHQPFGIVGVSGETGIGKTTVLNFVNPEGVFTVRVNISLRDSMESILYDLLHSLALSLEKVEGVSDLAKEVRKWITDEVSTIKGFSLGVSFGVNASLTHEKSIRPRFNFFEAREKLGELIKQTVQRKEKFLLIIDELDKEKKEDVLRVIDSIKNFIIMENFVVVLSLPFSIYREYAADRLRWNEAGNLENIFTDIVFVEPLKKLEIKELIIKRLGSYIELIEDEVLDVVADFSDGNPRDGLWILTKAIYNNIHKERLSKEDLINSINRTIAEYTGLTLSLTENQKKAIRVLRGSVYSREKIIETLQKEGFKRTTAYSVMDQLLQKRILLAEKEGYRISGKFWYVEI
;
A
#
# COMPACT_ATOMS: atom_id res chain seq x y z
N MET A 1 -11.06 36.46 -7.99
CA MET A 1 -10.33 35.58 -8.93
C MET A 1 -11.31 34.50 -9.38
N LYS A 2 -11.50 34.27 -10.67
CA LYS A 2 -12.40 33.20 -11.16
C LYS A 2 -11.70 31.87 -10.89
N ARG A 3 -12.35 30.97 -10.15
CA ARG A 3 -11.80 29.63 -9.88
C ARG A 3 -11.70 28.85 -11.19
N THR A 4 -10.64 28.07 -11.34
CA THR A 4 -10.43 27.22 -12.51
C THR A 4 -10.12 25.79 -12.10
N VAL A 5 -10.19 24.86 -13.06
CA VAL A 5 -9.86 23.45 -12.84
C VAL A 5 -8.42 23.26 -12.30
N ALA A 6 -7.53 24.22 -12.52
CA ALA A 6 -6.17 24.23 -11.94
C ALA A 6 -6.16 24.24 -10.40
N ASP A 7 -7.13 24.90 -9.77
CA ASP A 7 -7.22 25.02 -8.31
C ASP A 7 -7.41 23.64 -7.63
N LEU A 8 -7.97 22.68 -8.37
CA LEU A 8 -8.22 21.30 -7.92
C LEU A 8 -6.94 20.52 -7.60
N LEU A 9 -5.81 20.87 -8.23
CA LEU A 9 -4.53 20.16 -8.01
C LEU A 9 -4.07 20.25 -6.55
N SER A 10 -4.40 21.34 -5.87
CA SER A 10 -4.01 21.56 -4.47
C SER A 10 -4.77 20.66 -3.48
N VAL A 11 -5.97 20.21 -3.86
CA VAL A 11 -6.88 19.44 -2.98
C VAL A 11 -6.95 17.95 -3.32
N LEU A 12 -6.51 17.55 -4.53
CA LEU A 12 -6.53 16.16 -4.99
C LEU A 12 -5.20 15.41 -4.84
N VAL A 13 -4.30 15.88 -3.97
CA VAL A 13 -2.97 15.29 -3.76
C VAL A 13 -3.06 13.81 -3.37
N ASP A 14 -2.45 12.91 -4.14
CA ASP A 14 -2.29 11.51 -3.76
C ASP A 14 -1.33 11.38 -2.58
N ARG A 15 -1.89 11.45 -1.37
CA ARG A 15 -1.22 11.14 -0.12
C ARG A 15 -2.16 10.40 0.82
N PRO A 16 -1.61 9.53 1.68
CA PRO A 16 -2.35 8.99 2.81
C PRO A 16 -2.92 10.10 3.70
N LEU A 17 -4.08 9.85 4.29
CA LEU A 17 -4.66 10.75 5.28
C LEU A 17 -3.90 10.64 6.60
N ARG A 18 -3.81 11.75 7.33
CA ARG A 18 -3.19 11.85 8.66
C ARG A 18 -4.26 11.77 9.74
N GLU A 19 -3.86 11.53 10.99
CA GLU A 19 -4.76 11.41 12.15
C GLU A 19 -5.76 12.57 12.29
N GLY A 20 -5.33 13.80 12.00
CA GLY A 20 -6.18 15.00 12.07
C GLY A 20 -7.11 15.22 10.89
N GLU A 21 -7.21 14.26 9.96
CA GLU A 21 -7.96 14.38 8.70
C GLU A 21 -9.14 13.39 8.64
N SER A 22 -9.70 13.07 9.82
CA SER A 22 -10.78 12.09 9.99
C SER A 22 -12.04 12.40 9.18
N GLU A 23 -12.31 13.68 8.91
CA GLU A 23 -13.43 14.16 8.10
C GLU A 23 -13.32 13.74 6.63
N TYR A 24 -12.10 13.48 6.14
CA TYR A 24 -11.84 13.00 4.79
C TYR A 24 -11.80 11.47 4.70
N LEU A 25 -11.85 10.77 5.84
CA LEU A 25 -11.87 9.32 5.86
C LEU A 25 -13.20 8.83 5.26
N VAL A 26 -13.10 7.88 4.34
CA VAL A 26 -14.26 7.21 3.74
C VAL A 26 -14.05 5.72 3.92
N ASP A 27 -15.07 5.10 4.49
CA ASP A 27 -15.02 3.70 4.91
C ASP A 27 -13.83 3.47 5.87
N ARG A 28 -13.42 2.22 6.13
CA ARG A 28 -12.24 1.84 6.95
C ARG A 28 -12.42 1.82 8.47
N ALA A 29 -13.55 2.29 8.99
CA ALA A 29 -13.81 2.30 10.42
C ALA A 29 -13.73 0.90 11.03
N ARG A 30 -14.15 -0.14 10.30
CA ARG A 30 -14.09 -1.53 10.77
C ARG A 30 -12.66 -1.99 11.00
N GLU A 31 -11.78 -1.80 10.02
CA GLU A 31 -10.38 -2.21 10.07
C GLU A 31 -9.64 -1.45 11.17
N ILE A 32 -9.85 -0.12 11.25
CA ILE A 32 -9.25 0.74 12.26
C ILE A 32 -9.70 0.33 13.67
N ASN A 33 -11.01 0.16 13.89
CA ASN A 33 -11.55 -0.23 15.19
C ASN A 33 -11.06 -1.62 15.62
N TYR A 34 -10.94 -2.55 14.68
CA TYR A 34 -10.42 -3.88 14.95
C TYR A 34 -8.93 -3.83 15.35
N LEU A 35 -8.11 -3.08 14.62
CA LEU A 35 -6.68 -2.90 14.94
C LEU A 35 -6.49 -2.20 16.29
N ASN A 36 -7.27 -1.15 16.58
CA ASN A 36 -7.28 -0.48 17.88
C ASN A 36 -7.68 -1.46 19.00
N SER A 37 -8.71 -2.28 18.79
CA SER A 37 -9.15 -3.27 19.76
C SER A 37 -8.09 -4.34 20.03
N ILE A 38 -7.42 -4.84 18.98
CA ILE A 38 -6.31 -5.78 19.14
C ILE A 38 -5.18 -5.13 19.93
N ALA A 39 -4.72 -3.96 19.51
CA ALA A 39 -3.62 -3.28 20.19
C ALA A 39 -3.95 -2.93 21.65
N LEU A 40 -5.22 -2.63 21.97
CA LEU A 40 -5.66 -2.37 23.33
C LEU A 40 -5.78 -3.62 24.19
N HIS A 41 -6.27 -4.74 23.65
CA HIS A 41 -6.66 -5.90 24.47
C HIS A 41 -5.77 -7.13 24.35
N GLN A 42 -5.07 -7.33 23.23
CA GLN A 42 -4.16 -8.47 23.10
C GLN A 42 -2.96 -8.28 24.02
N PRO A 43 -2.50 -9.34 24.72
CA PRO A 43 -1.32 -9.26 25.58
C PRO A 43 -0.06 -9.09 24.74
N PHE A 44 0.03 -9.75 23.59
CA PHE A 44 1.10 -9.61 22.62
C PHE A 44 0.66 -10.12 21.25
N GLY A 45 1.39 -9.79 20.20
CA GLY A 45 1.15 -10.39 18.90
C GLY A 45 1.66 -9.59 17.72
N ILE A 46 1.62 -10.25 16.56
CA ILE A 46 1.97 -9.67 15.26
C ILE A 46 0.70 -9.64 14.41
N VAL A 47 0.29 -8.46 13.99
CA VAL A 47 -0.88 -8.27 13.13
C VAL A 47 -0.46 -7.71 11.79
N GLY A 48 -0.88 -8.37 10.73
CA GLY A 48 -0.68 -7.90 9.37
C GLY A 48 -1.79 -6.96 8.91
N VAL A 49 -1.46 -5.96 8.09
CA VAL A 49 -2.41 -5.19 7.29
C VAL A 49 -2.04 -5.35 5.82
N SER A 50 -2.91 -5.99 5.04
CA SER A 50 -2.63 -6.33 3.65
C SER A 50 -3.74 -5.87 2.72
N GLY A 51 -3.43 -5.80 1.43
CA GLY A 51 -4.28 -5.18 0.42
C GLY A 51 -3.47 -4.72 -0.77
N GLU A 52 -4.15 -4.44 -1.88
CA GLU A 52 -3.49 -3.97 -3.10
C GLU A 52 -2.78 -2.61 -2.88
N THR A 53 -1.81 -2.30 -3.74
CA THR A 53 -1.11 -1.02 -3.69
C THR A 53 -2.08 0.13 -4.00
N GLY A 54 -2.09 1.16 -3.16
CA GLY A 54 -2.99 2.32 -3.32
C GLY A 54 -4.36 2.18 -2.64
N ILE A 55 -4.67 1.02 -2.04
CA ILE A 55 -5.99 0.73 -1.44
C ILE A 55 -6.28 1.46 -0.12
N GLY A 56 -5.27 2.13 0.46
CA GLY A 56 -5.40 2.90 1.70
C GLY A 56 -4.81 2.24 2.95
N LYS A 57 -3.88 1.27 2.84
CA LYS A 57 -3.23 0.64 4.00
C LYS A 57 -2.55 1.64 4.95
N THR A 58 -1.70 2.51 4.42
CA THR A 58 -1.07 3.58 5.22
C THR A 58 -2.09 4.50 5.86
N THR A 59 -3.20 4.81 5.18
CA THR A 59 -4.31 5.57 5.78
C THR A 59 -4.88 4.83 6.98
N VAL A 60 -5.22 3.54 6.85
CA VAL A 60 -5.70 2.72 7.98
C VAL A 60 -4.71 2.76 9.15
N LEU A 61 -3.42 2.52 8.89
CA LEU A 61 -2.36 2.51 9.91
C LEU A 61 -2.19 3.87 10.60
N ASN A 62 -2.37 4.98 9.89
CA ASN A 62 -2.30 6.31 10.47
C ASN A 62 -3.42 6.57 11.47
N PHE A 63 -4.59 5.94 11.34
CA PHE A 63 -5.70 6.09 12.27
C PHE A 63 -5.70 5.06 13.42
N VAL A 64 -4.75 4.12 13.45
CA VAL A 64 -4.58 3.21 14.59
C VAL A 64 -3.89 3.96 15.71
N ASN A 65 -4.65 4.35 16.72
CA ASN A 65 -4.19 5.09 17.90
C ASN A 65 -5.04 4.72 19.13
N PRO A 66 -4.85 3.53 19.71
CA PRO A 66 -5.62 3.08 20.86
C PRO A 66 -5.30 3.91 22.10
N GLU A 67 -6.34 4.37 22.80
CA GLU A 67 -6.20 5.14 24.04
C GLU A 67 -5.45 4.33 25.11
N GLY A 68 -4.53 4.98 25.83
CA GLY A 68 -3.76 4.35 26.91
C GLY A 68 -2.63 3.42 26.46
N VAL A 69 -2.32 3.36 25.16
CA VAL A 69 -1.19 2.58 24.63
C VAL A 69 -0.14 3.50 24.03
N PHE A 70 1.12 3.31 24.39
CA PHE A 70 2.21 4.07 23.78
C PHE A 70 2.43 3.57 22.35
N THR A 71 2.21 4.44 21.36
CA THR A 71 2.27 4.07 19.94
C THR A 71 3.46 4.73 19.26
N VAL A 72 4.29 3.93 18.57
CA VAL A 72 5.36 4.42 17.69
C VAL A 72 5.09 3.91 16.28
N ARG A 73 5.21 4.81 15.30
CA ARG A 73 5.14 4.46 13.89
C ARG A 73 6.51 4.61 13.25
N VAL A 74 6.93 3.59 12.52
CA VAL A 74 8.16 3.58 11.74
C VAL A 74 7.83 3.26 10.29
N ASN A 75 8.54 3.90 9.38
CA ASN A 75 8.38 3.72 7.95
C ASN A 75 9.68 3.17 7.37
N ILE A 76 9.62 2.05 6.65
CA ILE A 76 10.79 1.42 6.03
C ILE A 76 11.04 2.00 4.64
N SER A 77 12.13 2.76 4.56
CA SER A 77 12.62 3.45 3.38
C SER A 77 13.70 2.66 2.62
N LEU A 78 14.52 1.86 3.31
CA LEU A 78 15.59 1.06 2.71
C LEU A 78 15.19 -0.39 2.46
N ARG A 79 15.41 -0.84 1.22
CA ARG A 79 14.61 -1.92 0.60
C ARG A 79 15.43 -2.91 -0.25
N ASP A 80 16.73 -2.97 0.01
CA ASP A 80 17.64 -3.74 -0.85
C ASP A 80 17.91 -5.17 -0.33
N SER A 81 17.79 -5.38 0.97
CA SER A 81 17.98 -6.69 1.60
C SER A 81 17.38 -6.74 3.01
N MET A 82 17.29 -7.95 3.58
CA MET A 82 16.87 -8.18 4.97
C MET A 82 17.69 -7.32 5.96
N GLU A 83 19.00 -7.26 5.77
CA GLU A 83 19.93 -6.46 6.56
C GLU A 83 19.55 -4.97 6.53
N SER A 84 19.24 -4.46 5.35
CA SER A 84 18.87 -3.06 5.15
C SER A 84 17.56 -2.70 5.84
N ILE A 85 16.57 -3.59 5.75
CA ILE A 85 15.27 -3.43 6.40
C ILE A 85 15.43 -3.41 7.93
N LEU A 86 16.24 -4.34 8.48
CA LEU A 86 16.49 -4.40 9.92
C LEU A 86 17.19 -3.14 10.43
N TYR A 87 18.18 -2.61 9.69
CA TYR A 87 18.84 -1.37 10.07
C TYR A 87 17.90 -0.18 10.04
N ASP A 88 17.08 -0.07 8.99
CA ASP A 88 16.16 1.05 8.87
C ASP A 88 15.07 1.00 9.95
N LEU A 89 14.58 -0.20 10.27
CA LEU A 89 13.68 -0.42 11.40
C LEU A 89 14.33 0.04 12.71
N LEU A 90 15.56 -0.41 13.00
CA LEU A 90 16.27 -0.06 14.22
C LEU A 90 16.55 1.44 14.30
N HIS A 91 17.01 2.05 13.21
CA HIS A 91 17.31 3.47 13.12
C HIS A 91 16.04 4.32 13.31
N SER A 92 14.97 3.98 12.60
CA SER A 92 13.69 4.69 12.67
C SER A 92 13.02 4.56 14.03
N LEU A 93 13.12 3.38 14.66
CA LEU A 93 12.64 3.18 16.02
C LEU A 93 13.47 4.00 17.02
N ALA A 94 14.80 3.90 16.96
CA ALA A 94 15.69 4.66 17.83
C ALA A 94 15.43 6.17 17.72
N LEU A 95 15.32 6.69 16.50
CA LEU A 95 14.98 8.10 16.25
C LEU A 95 13.65 8.50 16.90
N SER A 96 12.64 7.65 16.81
CA SER A 96 11.31 7.91 17.39
C SER A 96 11.31 7.89 18.92
N LEU A 97 12.26 7.18 19.53
CA LEU A 97 12.38 7.01 20.98
C LEU A 97 13.35 8.01 21.66
N GLU A 98 14.08 8.84 20.91
CA GLU A 98 15.09 9.78 21.48
C GLU A 98 14.53 10.81 22.47
N LYS A 99 13.22 11.09 22.39
CA LYS A 99 12.53 12.04 23.26
C LYS A 99 11.69 11.36 24.33
N VAL A 100 11.74 10.03 24.40
CA VAL A 100 10.94 9.24 25.33
C VAL A 100 11.69 9.11 26.64
N GLU A 101 11.12 9.68 27.70
CA GLU A 101 11.67 9.59 29.04
C GLU A 101 11.90 8.13 29.45
N GLY A 102 13.06 7.85 30.04
CA GLY A 102 13.46 6.50 30.46
C GLY A 102 13.96 5.57 29.35
N VAL A 103 13.92 6.00 28.07
CA VAL A 103 14.43 5.24 26.89
C VAL A 103 15.40 6.08 26.04
N SER A 104 15.31 7.41 26.13
CA SER A 104 16.09 8.40 25.36
C SER A 104 17.58 8.08 25.22
N ASP A 105 18.24 7.72 26.33
CA ASP A 105 19.70 7.58 26.34
C ASP A 105 20.15 6.36 25.52
N LEU A 106 19.48 5.21 25.70
CA LEU A 106 19.69 4.03 24.87
C LEU A 106 19.35 4.32 23.40
N ALA A 107 18.24 5.02 23.15
CA ALA A 107 17.82 5.38 21.79
C ALA A 107 18.89 6.21 21.06
N LYS A 108 19.47 7.22 21.73
CA LYS A 108 20.56 8.04 21.18
C LYS A 108 21.83 7.24 20.97
N GLU A 109 22.18 6.36 21.92
CA GLU A 109 23.33 5.46 21.80
C GLU A 109 23.20 4.54 20.57
N VAL A 110 22.05 3.86 20.45
CA VAL A 110 21.77 2.95 19.34
C VAL A 110 21.77 3.70 18.00
N ARG A 111 21.12 4.87 17.91
CA ARG A 111 21.14 5.67 16.68
C ARG A 111 22.57 6.07 16.30
N LYS A 112 23.38 6.50 17.27
CA LYS A 112 24.78 6.85 17.02
C LYS A 112 25.56 5.64 16.51
N TRP A 113 25.42 4.49 17.16
CA TRP A 113 26.04 3.23 16.73
C TRP A 113 25.68 2.87 15.28
N ILE A 114 24.39 2.94 14.90
CA ILE A 114 23.97 2.67 13.51
C ILE A 114 24.60 3.68 12.55
N THR A 115 24.62 4.96 12.91
CA THR A 115 25.18 6.02 12.06
C THR A 115 26.67 5.80 11.84
N ASP A 116 27.40 5.43 12.89
CA ASP A 116 28.83 5.12 12.84
C ASP A 116 29.09 3.87 11.99
N GLU A 117 28.35 2.77 12.20
CA GLU A 117 28.43 1.55 11.37
C GLU A 117 28.14 1.82 9.88
N VAL A 118 27.08 2.56 9.57
CA VAL A 118 26.66 2.89 8.21
C VAL A 118 27.63 3.85 7.52
N SER A 119 28.20 4.82 8.23
CA SER A 119 29.23 5.73 7.69
C SER A 119 30.46 4.97 7.16
N THR A 120 30.69 3.77 7.67
CA THR A 120 31.79 2.90 7.29
C THR A 120 31.46 2.03 6.06
N ILE A 121 30.18 1.87 5.72
CA ILE A 121 29.69 1.15 4.54
C ILE A 121 29.46 2.15 3.39
N LYS A 122 30.51 2.46 2.62
CA LYS A 122 30.38 3.31 1.41
C LYS A 122 29.31 2.72 0.46
N GLY A 123 28.22 3.47 0.28
CA GLY A 123 27.13 3.16 -0.65
C GLY A 123 25.75 2.99 0.00
N PHE A 124 25.67 2.97 1.32
CA PHE A 124 24.40 2.83 2.04
C PHE A 124 23.83 4.21 2.39
N SER A 125 23.05 4.80 1.47
CA SER A 125 22.37 6.07 1.73
C SER A 125 21.09 5.84 2.54
N LEU A 126 21.21 5.61 3.85
CA LEU A 126 20.15 6.06 4.77
C LEU A 126 19.95 7.54 4.45
N GLY A 127 18.74 7.98 4.11
CA GLY A 127 18.40 9.29 3.54
C GLY A 127 18.68 10.52 4.41
N VAL A 128 19.79 10.54 5.14
CA VAL A 128 20.32 11.64 5.91
C VAL A 128 21.33 12.36 5.02
N SER A 129 20.95 13.54 4.55
CA SER A 129 21.88 14.49 3.92
C SER A 129 22.90 14.96 4.97
N PHE A 130 23.96 14.17 5.19
CA PHE A 130 25.12 14.58 5.98
C PHE A 130 25.99 15.50 5.12
N GLY A 131 25.72 16.80 5.24
CA GLY A 131 26.68 17.82 4.87
C GLY A 131 27.86 17.79 5.84
N VAL A 132 28.93 17.08 5.48
CA VAL A 132 30.24 17.25 6.08
C VAL A 132 31.29 17.18 4.97
N ASN A 133 31.88 18.33 4.66
CA ASN A 133 33.11 18.42 3.88
C ASN A 133 34.21 17.65 4.63
N ALA A 134 34.57 16.48 4.12
CA ALA A 134 35.79 15.78 4.53
C ALA A 134 36.52 15.30 3.28
N SER A 135 37.68 15.91 3.08
CA SER A 135 38.71 15.61 2.09
C SER A 135 38.94 14.11 1.91
N LEU A 136 38.83 13.65 0.67
CA LEU A 136 39.15 12.30 0.20
C LEU A 136 40.64 11.98 0.43
N THR A 137 40.97 11.30 1.52
CA THR A 137 42.17 10.46 1.60
C THR A 137 41.76 9.01 1.33
N HIS A 138 42.35 8.43 0.28
CA HIS A 138 42.19 7.04 -0.11
C HIS A 138 42.86 6.12 0.93
N GLU A 139 42.12 5.71 1.96
CA GLU A 139 42.48 4.57 2.80
C GLU A 139 41.76 3.29 2.33
N LYS A 140 42.51 2.19 2.37
CA LYS A 140 42.16 0.86 1.85
C LYS A 140 40.83 0.38 2.41
N SER A 141 39.94 -0.08 1.53
CA SER A 141 38.60 -0.55 1.87
C SER A 141 38.63 -1.80 2.75
N ILE A 142 38.46 -1.64 4.05
CA ILE A 142 37.94 -2.69 4.91
C ILE A 142 36.42 -2.58 4.79
N ARG A 143 35.77 -3.52 4.11
CA ARG A 143 34.30 -3.62 4.17
C ARG A 143 33.93 -3.94 5.61
N PRO A 144 33.22 -3.06 6.35
CA PRO A 144 32.65 -3.45 7.62
C PRO A 144 31.65 -4.56 7.34
N ARG A 145 31.77 -5.68 8.04
CA ARG A 145 30.76 -6.75 7.96
C ARG A 145 29.59 -6.30 8.82
N PHE A 146 28.44 -6.13 8.18
CA PHE A 146 27.13 -5.94 8.83
C PHE A 146 27.00 -6.84 10.07
N ASN A 147 26.90 -6.25 11.27
CA ASN A 147 26.74 -7.02 12.50
C ASN A 147 25.25 -7.28 12.75
N PHE A 148 24.68 -8.24 12.01
CA PHE A 148 23.27 -8.63 12.11
C PHE A 148 22.86 -8.95 13.53
N PHE A 149 23.71 -9.68 14.24
CA PHE A 149 23.45 -10.10 15.58
C PHE A 149 23.33 -8.91 16.53
N GLU A 150 24.26 -7.96 16.47
CA GLU A 150 24.24 -6.78 17.32
C GLU A 150 23.07 -5.84 17.02
N ALA A 151 22.73 -5.62 15.75
CA ALA A 151 21.54 -4.85 15.38
C ALA A 151 20.26 -5.46 15.96
N ARG A 152 20.16 -6.79 15.90
CA ARG A 152 19.04 -7.55 16.44
C ARG A 152 18.95 -7.44 17.96
N GLU A 153 20.07 -7.57 18.68
CA GLU A 153 20.11 -7.44 20.14
C GLU A 153 19.74 -6.01 20.59
N LYS A 154 20.29 -4.98 19.92
CA LYS A 154 19.95 -3.57 20.20
C LYS A 154 18.47 -3.27 19.95
N LEU A 155 17.88 -3.86 18.90
CA LEU A 155 16.43 -3.77 18.66
C LEU A 155 15.63 -4.36 19.82
N GLY A 156 16.01 -5.57 20.25
CA GLY A 156 15.39 -6.24 21.38
C GLY A 156 15.48 -5.44 22.68
N GLU A 157 16.65 -4.84 22.95
CA GLU A 157 16.88 -4.01 24.13
C GLU A 157 16.00 -2.74 24.12
N LEU A 158 15.93 -2.04 22.98
CA LEU A 158 15.07 -0.87 22.82
C LEU A 158 13.59 -1.20 23.05
N ILE A 159 13.10 -2.29 22.45
CA ILE A 159 11.73 -2.75 22.62
C ILE A 159 11.46 -3.06 24.09
N LYS A 160 12.33 -3.86 24.72
CA LYS A 160 12.19 -4.28 26.12
C LYS A 160 12.15 -3.08 27.07
N GLN A 161 13.09 -2.14 26.92
CA GLN A 161 13.12 -0.94 27.76
C GLN A 161 11.88 -0.06 27.53
N THR A 162 11.39 0.03 26.29
CA THR A 162 10.16 0.78 25.98
C THR A 162 8.95 0.17 26.67
N VAL A 163 8.74 -1.15 26.55
CA VAL A 163 7.64 -1.86 27.22
C VAL A 163 7.69 -1.66 28.73
N GLN A 164 8.87 -1.83 29.35
CA GLN A 164 9.04 -1.64 30.79
C GLN A 164 8.71 -0.22 31.27
N ARG A 165 8.94 0.80 30.44
CA ARG A 165 8.71 2.21 30.81
C ARG A 165 7.31 2.72 30.46
N LYS A 166 6.66 2.11 29.47
CA LYS A 166 5.37 2.56 28.94
C LYS A 166 4.22 1.62 29.23
N GLU A 167 4.47 0.53 29.95
CA GLU A 167 3.54 -0.54 30.32
C GLU A 167 3.03 -1.33 29.12
N LYS A 168 2.45 -0.64 28.12
CA LYS A 168 2.01 -1.22 26.85
C LYS A 168 2.53 -0.46 25.65
N PHE A 169 3.11 -1.19 24.72
CA PHE A 169 3.75 -0.65 23.52
C PHE A 169 3.11 -1.20 22.24
N LEU A 170 2.73 -0.30 21.34
CA LEU A 170 2.32 -0.59 19.98
C LEU A 170 3.38 -0.07 19.01
N LEU A 171 3.98 -0.96 18.22
CA LEU A 171 4.85 -0.61 17.12
C LEU A 171 4.15 -0.83 15.78
N ILE A 172 3.98 0.24 15.00
CA ILE A 172 3.43 0.19 13.66
C ILE A 172 4.55 0.32 12.64
N ILE A 173 4.71 -0.68 11.77
CA ILE A 173 5.74 -0.73 10.72
C ILE A 173 5.06 -0.64 9.35
N ASP A 174 5.22 0.49 8.65
CA ASP A 174 4.65 0.69 7.32
C ASP A 174 5.70 0.49 6.20
N GLU A 175 5.22 0.36 4.96
CA GLU A 175 5.96 0.19 3.71
C GLU A 175 6.71 -1.13 3.50
N LEU A 176 6.55 -2.10 4.41
CA LEU A 176 6.99 -3.49 4.18
C LEU A 176 6.20 -4.19 3.06
N ASP A 177 5.04 -3.64 2.64
CA ASP A 177 4.24 -4.19 1.54
C ASP A 177 4.87 -4.04 0.15
N LYS A 178 5.93 -3.22 0.05
CA LYS A 178 6.69 -2.98 -1.20
C LYS A 178 7.87 -3.93 -1.36
N GLU A 179 8.17 -4.71 -0.32
CA GLU A 179 9.26 -5.67 -0.30
C GLU A 179 8.85 -7.04 -0.84
N LYS A 180 9.84 -7.87 -1.17
CA LYS A 180 9.60 -9.26 -1.53
C LYS A 180 9.08 -10.01 -0.30
N LYS A 181 8.11 -10.89 -0.55
CA LYS A 181 7.51 -11.75 0.49
C LYS A 181 8.58 -12.45 1.33
N GLU A 182 9.59 -13.03 0.68
CA GLU A 182 10.62 -13.82 1.34
C GLU A 182 11.47 -12.97 2.29
N ASP A 183 11.79 -11.75 1.89
CA ASP A 183 12.59 -10.82 2.69
C ASP A 183 11.79 -10.31 3.89
N VAL A 184 10.50 -9.97 3.69
CA VAL A 184 9.58 -9.60 4.78
C VAL A 184 9.47 -10.71 5.82
N LEU A 185 9.24 -11.95 5.38
CA LEU A 185 9.10 -13.08 6.30
C LEU A 185 10.39 -13.36 7.07
N ARG A 186 11.56 -13.21 6.44
CA ARG A 186 12.86 -13.36 7.12
C ARG A 186 13.10 -12.27 8.16
N VAL A 187 12.74 -11.02 7.86
CA VAL A 187 12.82 -9.92 8.82
C VAL A 187 11.94 -10.24 10.03
N ILE A 188 10.68 -10.60 9.81
CA ILE A 188 9.74 -10.95 10.89
C ILE A 188 10.28 -12.13 11.72
N ASP A 189 10.75 -13.19 11.08
CA ASP A 189 11.33 -14.36 11.77
C ASP A 189 12.54 -13.97 12.63
N SER A 190 13.40 -13.08 12.13
CA SER A 190 14.57 -12.62 12.86
C SER A 190 14.24 -11.85 14.13
N ILE A 191 13.12 -11.12 14.14
CA ILE A 191 12.69 -10.29 15.28
C ILE A 191 11.61 -10.96 16.13
N LYS A 192 11.07 -12.11 15.69
CA LYS A 192 9.94 -12.83 16.32
C LYS A 192 10.13 -13.04 17.82
N ASN A 193 11.32 -13.46 18.24
CA ASN A 193 11.61 -13.73 19.65
C ASN A 193 11.54 -12.48 20.55
N PHE A 194 11.71 -11.28 19.98
CA PHE A 194 11.55 -10.02 20.72
C PHE A 194 10.11 -9.50 20.66
N ILE A 195 9.33 -9.92 19.67
CA ILE A 195 7.94 -9.50 19.52
C ILE A 195 6.98 -10.32 20.40
N ILE A 196 7.31 -11.58 20.69
CA ILE A 196 6.54 -12.42 21.61
C ILE A 196 6.90 -12.02 23.06
N MET A 197 6.58 -10.78 23.41
CA MET A 197 6.81 -10.18 24.71
C MET A 197 5.48 -9.62 25.22
N GLU A 198 5.17 -9.87 26.49
CA GLU A 198 3.96 -9.34 27.12
C GLU A 198 3.90 -7.81 27.03
N ASN A 199 2.69 -7.30 26.78
CA ASN A 199 2.37 -5.90 26.53
C ASN A 199 3.02 -5.27 25.30
N PHE A 200 3.39 -6.09 24.30
CA PHE A 200 3.93 -5.62 23.04
C PHE A 200 3.13 -6.14 21.84
N VAL A 201 2.57 -5.22 21.06
CA VAL A 201 1.85 -5.53 19.82
C VAL A 201 2.57 -4.87 18.66
N VAL A 202 2.74 -5.62 17.57
CA VAL A 202 3.28 -5.11 16.30
C VAL A 202 2.21 -5.17 15.24
N VAL A 203 1.98 -4.04 14.57
CA VAL A 203 1.12 -3.98 13.38
C VAL A 203 2.01 -3.64 12.19
N LEU A 204 1.94 -4.42 11.12
CA LEU A 204 2.77 -4.16 9.93
C LEU A 204 2.01 -4.23 8.62
N SER A 205 2.37 -3.36 7.68
CA SER A 205 1.92 -3.47 6.29
C SER A 205 2.52 -4.71 5.63
N LEU A 206 1.73 -5.51 4.91
CA LEU A 206 2.18 -6.76 4.30
C LEU A 206 1.90 -6.79 2.79
N PRO A 207 2.82 -7.37 1.99
CA PRO A 207 2.54 -7.68 0.59
C PRO A 207 1.28 -8.54 0.45
N PHE A 208 0.45 -8.26 -0.56
CA PHE A 208 -0.80 -8.99 -0.80
C PHE A 208 -0.59 -10.50 -1.03
N SER A 209 0.59 -10.90 -1.51
CA SER A 209 0.97 -12.31 -1.63
C SER A 209 0.95 -13.07 -0.28
N ILE A 210 1.33 -12.42 0.83
CA ILE A 210 1.32 -13.02 2.17
C ILE A 210 -0.12 -13.26 2.62
N TYR A 211 -1.02 -12.29 2.41
CA TYR A 211 -2.43 -12.49 2.75
C TYR A 211 -3.06 -13.64 1.98
N ARG A 212 -2.79 -13.78 0.67
CA ARG A 212 -3.33 -14.88 -0.13
C ARG A 212 -2.90 -16.26 0.38
N GLU A 213 -1.65 -16.38 0.82
CA GLU A 213 -1.14 -17.61 1.43
C GLU A 213 -1.78 -17.83 2.81
N TYR A 214 -1.79 -16.81 3.68
CA TYR A 214 -2.40 -16.89 5.01
C TYR A 214 -3.88 -17.28 4.96
N ALA A 215 -4.65 -16.67 4.05
CA ALA A 215 -6.06 -17.01 3.85
C ALA A 215 -6.24 -18.44 3.35
N ALA A 216 -5.34 -18.93 2.47
CA ALA A 216 -5.37 -20.31 2.01
C ALA A 216 -5.01 -21.30 3.13
N ASP A 217 -4.02 -20.97 3.96
CA ASP A 217 -3.60 -21.76 5.12
C ASP A 217 -4.73 -21.90 6.14
N ARG A 218 -5.40 -20.79 6.50
CA ARG A 218 -6.53 -20.76 7.45
C ARG A 218 -7.74 -21.58 7.03
N LEU A 219 -7.91 -21.80 5.73
CA LEU A 219 -8.99 -22.62 5.17
C LEU A 219 -8.65 -24.10 5.11
N ARG A 220 -7.38 -24.50 5.32
CA ARG A 220 -6.99 -25.91 5.37
C ARG A 220 -7.34 -26.48 6.74
N TRP A 221 -8.14 -27.53 6.75
CA TRP A 221 -8.48 -28.24 7.96
C TRP A 221 -7.27 -29.07 8.43
N ASN A 222 -6.80 -28.84 9.67
CA ASN A 222 -5.81 -29.64 10.42
C ASN A 222 -4.34 -29.52 9.99
N GLU A 223 -3.98 -28.53 9.18
CA GLU A 223 -2.58 -28.16 8.93
C GLU A 223 -2.38 -26.71 9.38
N ALA A 224 -1.80 -26.50 10.56
CA ALA A 224 -1.38 -25.15 10.95
C ALA A 224 -0.35 -24.66 9.94
N GLY A 225 -0.72 -23.68 9.13
CA GLY A 225 0.18 -23.08 8.14
C GLY A 225 1.34 -22.36 8.80
N ASN A 226 2.45 -22.21 8.08
CA ASN A 226 3.64 -21.53 8.63
C ASN A 226 3.35 -20.09 9.06
N LEU A 227 2.42 -19.42 8.38
CA LEU A 227 2.05 -18.03 8.67
C LEU A 227 1.16 -17.88 9.90
N GLU A 228 0.38 -18.90 10.27
CA GLU A 228 -0.44 -18.89 11.49
C GLU A 228 0.41 -18.90 12.76
N ASN A 229 1.62 -19.47 12.67
CA ASN A 229 2.59 -19.45 13.77
C ASN A 229 3.31 -18.10 13.91
N ILE A 230 3.11 -17.18 12.97
CA ILE A 230 3.78 -15.87 12.93
C ILE A 230 2.76 -14.79 13.27
N PHE A 231 1.63 -14.77 12.56
CA PHE A 231 0.62 -13.71 12.69
C PHE A 231 -0.51 -14.15 13.59
N THR A 232 -0.81 -13.30 14.58
CA THR A 232 -2.05 -13.39 15.34
C THR A 232 -3.24 -13.25 14.42
N ASP A 233 -3.20 -12.25 13.53
CA ASP A 233 -4.17 -12.09 12.46
C ASP A 233 -3.62 -11.25 11.28
N ILE A 234 -4.31 -11.28 10.13
CA ILE A 234 -4.05 -10.37 9.00
C ILE A 234 -5.35 -9.70 8.59
N VAL A 235 -5.41 -8.38 8.76
CA VAL A 235 -6.50 -7.51 8.33
C VAL A 235 -6.36 -7.22 6.84
N PHE A 236 -7.37 -7.57 6.06
CA PHE A 236 -7.42 -7.26 4.64
C PHE A 236 -8.18 -5.97 4.39
N VAL A 237 -7.54 -5.01 3.71
CA VAL A 237 -8.15 -3.76 3.27
C VAL A 237 -8.76 -3.98 1.89
N GLU A 238 -10.08 -4.14 1.86
CA GLU A 238 -10.84 -4.38 0.62
C GLU A 238 -10.86 -3.13 -0.29
N PRO A 239 -10.98 -3.31 -1.63
CA PRO A 239 -11.29 -2.19 -2.52
C PRO A 239 -12.56 -1.44 -2.12
N LEU A 240 -12.54 -0.12 -2.29
CA LEU A 240 -13.70 0.71 -2.05
C LEU A 240 -14.78 0.42 -3.10
N LYS A 241 -16.03 0.54 -2.69
CA LYS A 241 -17.17 0.54 -3.61
C LYS A 241 -17.18 1.82 -4.43
N LYS A 242 -17.90 1.81 -5.56
CA LYS A 242 -18.05 2.98 -6.43
C LYS A 242 -18.54 4.22 -5.68
N LEU A 243 -19.56 4.06 -4.82
CA LEU A 243 -20.10 5.16 -4.02
C LEU A 243 -19.07 5.73 -3.03
N GLU A 244 -18.23 4.87 -2.45
CA GLU A 244 -17.17 5.27 -1.52
C GLU A 244 -16.04 6.01 -2.27
N ILE A 245 -15.70 5.62 -3.51
CA ILE A 245 -14.77 6.40 -4.35
C ILE A 245 -15.34 7.78 -4.67
N LYS A 246 -16.63 7.87 -5.02
CA LYS A 246 -17.29 9.17 -5.27
C LYS A 246 -17.27 10.04 -4.01
N GLU A 247 -17.64 9.48 -2.86
CA GLU A 247 -17.61 10.18 -1.57
C GLU A 247 -16.20 10.68 -1.23
N LEU A 248 -15.17 9.85 -1.44
CA LEU A 248 -13.78 10.21 -1.19
C LEU A 248 -13.35 11.42 -2.01
N ILE A 249 -13.71 11.44 -3.29
CA ILE A 249 -13.40 12.55 -4.18
C ILE A 249 -14.18 13.81 -3.76
N ILE A 250 -15.48 13.69 -3.47
CA ILE A 250 -16.32 14.80 -3.02
C ILE A 250 -15.76 15.44 -1.75
N LYS A 251 -15.41 14.63 -0.74
CA LYS A 251 -14.82 15.12 0.52
C LYS A 251 -13.53 15.88 0.28
N ARG A 252 -12.65 15.38 -0.61
CA ARG A 252 -11.39 16.06 -0.95
C ARG A 252 -11.59 17.35 -1.72
N LEU A 253 -12.54 17.38 -2.65
CA LEU A 253 -12.88 18.58 -3.41
C LEU A 253 -13.49 19.66 -2.52
N GLY A 254 -14.32 19.27 -1.54
CA GLY A 254 -14.96 20.20 -0.61
C GLY A 254 -15.67 21.33 -1.35
N SER A 255 -15.26 22.57 -1.09
CA SER A 255 -15.84 23.76 -1.72
C SER A 255 -15.47 23.97 -3.19
N TYR A 256 -14.77 23.04 -3.84
CA TYR A 256 -14.39 23.11 -5.25
C TYR A 256 -15.18 22.13 -6.14
N ILE A 257 -16.17 21.44 -5.57
CA ILE A 257 -16.96 20.43 -6.29
C ILE A 257 -17.66 21.01 -7.54
N GLU A 258 -18.00 22.30 -7.54
CA GLU A 258 -18.64 22.98 -8.67
C GLU A 258 -17.78 23.00 -9.94
N LEU A 259 -16.46 22.81 -9.81
CA LEU A 259 -15.52 22.77 -10.93
C LEU A 259 -15.53 21.43 -11.68
N ILE A 260 -16.34 20.46 -11.23
CA ILE A 260 -16.49 19.14 -11.84
C ILE A 260 -17.97 18.88 -12.15
N GLU A 261 -18.26 18.22 -13.27
CA GLU A 261 -19.58 17.67 -13.57
C GLU A 261 -19.83 16.35 -12.83
N ASP A 262 -21.08 16.08 -12.42
CA ASP A 262 -21.41 14.91 -11.59
C ASP A 262 -21.02 13.60 -12.26
N GLU A 263 -21.17 13.51 -13.58
CA GLU A 263 -20.84 12.33 -14.39
C GLU A 263 -19.34 12.02 -14.43
N VAL A 264 -18.47 13.01 -14.15
CA VAL A 264 -17.02 12.78 -14.00
C VAL A 264 -16.77 11.83 -12.84
N LEU A 265 -17.49 12.00 -11.72
CA LEU A 265 -17.32 11.16 -10.53
C LEU A 265 -17.67 9.71 -10.82
N ASP A 266 -18.68 9.45 -11.65
CA ASP A 266 -19.03 8.10 -12.09
C ASP A 266 -17.92 7.47 -12.93
N VAL A 267 -17.37 8.21 -13.90
CA VAL A 267 -16.27 7.73 -14.73
C VAL A 267 -15.01 7.47 -13.91
N VAL A 268 -14.68 8.32 -12.93
CA VAL A 268 -13.54 8.08 -12.02
C VAL A 268 -13.77 6.84 -11.16
N ALA A 269 -14.97 6.71 -10.57
CA ALA A 269 -15.30 5.56 -9.74
C ALA A 269 -15.22 4.25 -10.52
N ASP A 270 -15.73 4.24 -11.75
CA ASP A 270 -15.61 3.12 -12.67
C ASP A 270 -14.15 2.79 -12.99
N PHE A 271 -13.36 3.80 -13.41
CA PHE A 271 -11.96 3.64 -13.78
C PHE A 271 -11.11 3.06 -12.64
N SER A 272 -11.40 3.47 -11.41
CA SER A 272 -10.59 3.16 -10.24
C SER A 272 -10.58 1.68 -9.85
N ASP A 273 -11.60 0.91 -10.26
CA ASP A 273 -11.82 -0.45 -9.76
C ASP A 273 -11.82 -0.54 -8.21
N GLY A 274 -12.22 0.53 -7.53
CA GLY A 274 -12.21 0.63 -6.07
C GLY A 274 -10.87 1.02 -5.45
N ASN A 275 -9.85 1.35 -6.26
CA ASN A 275 -8.55 1.83 -5.80
C ASN A 275 -8.53 3.37 -5.71
N PRO A 276 -8.48 3.96 -4.51
CA PRO A 276 -8.48 5.42 -4.33
C PRO A 276 -7.37 6.13 -5.09
N ARG A 277 -6.16 5.54 -5.10
CA ARG A 277 -4.99 6.13 -5.78
C ARG A 277 -5.22 6.23 -7.28
N ASP A 278 -5.76 5.18 -7.90
CA ASP A 278 -6.03 5.18 -9.34
C ASP A 278 -7.10 6.22 -9.71
N GLY A 279 -8.14 6.37 -8.88
CA GLY A 279 -9.17 7.39 -9.07
C GLY A 279 -8.63 8.82 -8.99
N LEU A 280 -7.82 9.12 -7.96
CA LEU A 280 -7.18 10.44 -7.81
C LEU A 280 -6.18 10.71 -8.95
N TRP A 281 -5.41 9.70 -9.34
CA TRP A 281 -4.42 9.79 -10.40
C TRP A 281 -5.05 10.16 -11.74
N ILE A 282 -6.09 9.45 -12.18
CA ILE A 282 -6.71 9.72 -13.48
C ILE A 282 -7.42 11.08 -13.51
N LEU A 283 -8.04 11.46 -12.39
CA LEU A 283 -8.66 12.77 -12.25
C LEU A 283 -7.61 13.89 -12.33
N THR A 284 -6.48 13.71 -11.65
CA THR A 284 -5.34 14.64 -11.71
C THR A 284 -4.79 14.74 -13.14
N LYS A 285 -4.67 13.63 -13.87
CA LYS A 285 -4.27 13.64 -15.29
C LYS A 285 -5.27 14.40 -16.16
N ALA A 286 -6.57 14.22 -15.93
CA ALA A 286 -7.60 14.95 -16.66
C ALA A 286 -7.55 16.45 -16.39
N ILE A 287 -7.28 16.85 -15.14
CA ILE A 287 -7.06 18.25 -14.75
C ILE A 287 -5.86 18.85 -15.48
N TYR A 288 -4.71 18.18 -15.51
CA TYR A 288 -3.53 18.69 -16.23
C TYR A 288 -3.78 18.89 -17.72
N ASN A 289 -4.49 17.96 -18.36
CA ASN A 289 -4.85 18.07 -19.78
C ASN A 289 -5.82 19.24 -20.05
N ASN A 290 -6.56 19.69 -19.03
CA ASN A 290 -7.65 20.66 -19.15
C ASN A 290 -7.48 21.85 -18.19
N ILE A 291 -6.23 22.20 -17.84
CA ILE A 291 -5.91 23.16 -16.77
C ILE A 291 -6.52 24.56 -16.97
N HIS A 292 -6.81 24.92 -18.22
CA HIS A 292 -7.37 26.21 -18.62
C HIS A 292 -8.91 26.24 -18.58
N LYS A 293 -9.58 25.11 -18.35
CA LYS A 293 -11.03 25.04 -18.30
C LYS A 293 -11.58 25.55 -16.98
N GLU A 294 -12.79 26.08 -17.05
CA GLU A 294 -13.56 26.51 -15.88
C GLU A 294 -14.21 25.32 -15.16
N ARG A 295 -14.60 24.29 -15.92
CA ARG A 295 -15.22 23.08 -15.41
C ARG A 295 -14.71 21.86 -16.18
N LEU A 296 -14.48 20.76 -15.46
CA LEU A 296 -14.09 19.48 -16.04
C LEU A 296 -15.35 18.68 -16.37
N SER A 297 -15.48 18.29 -17.64
CA SER A 297 -16.60 17.50 -18.14
C SER A 297 -16.30 16.00 -18.21
N LYS A 298 -17.35 15.20 -18.40
CA LYS A 298 -17.22 13.75 -18.65
C LYS A 298 -16.31 13.44 -19.85
N GLU A 299 -16.48 14.17 -20.95
CA GLU A 299 -15.73 13.98 -22.19
C GLU A 299 -14.23 14.25 -21.99
N ASP A 300 -13.90 15.25 -21.18
CA ASP A 300 -12.51 15.58 -20.85
C ASP A 300 -11.78 14.45 -20.13
N LEU A 301 -12.48 13.80 -19.20
CA LEU A 301 -11.96 12.65 -18.48
C LEU A 301 -11.82 11.43 -19.39
N ILE A 302 -12.83 11.12 -20.22
CA ILE A 302 -12.77 10.00 -21.17
C ILE A 302 -11.62 10.19 -22.17
N ASN A 303 -11.45 11.41 -22.71
CA ASN A 303 -10.33 11.72 -23.61
C ASN A 303 -8.97 11.54 -22.91
N SER A 304 -8.88 11.90 -21.63
CA SER A 304 -7.67 11.71 -20.83
C SER A 304 -7.38 10.24 -20.53
N ILE A 305 -8.42 9.44 -20.25
CA ILE A 305 -8.32 7.98 -20.10
C ILE A 305 -7.83 7.35 -21.41
N ASN A 306 -8.49 7.65 -22.53
CA ASN A 306 -8.12 7.17 -23.87
C ASN A 306 -6.64 7.42 -24.16
N ARG A 307 -6.19 8.67 -24.00
CA ARG A 307 -4.80 9.07 -24.24
C ARG A 307 -3.83 8.30 -23.34
N THR A 308 -4.13 8.22 -22.05
CA THR A 308 -3.25 7.61 -21.04
C THR A 308 -3.13 6.10 -21.24
N ILE A 309 -4.25 5.41 -21.48
CA ILE A 309 -4.26 3.96 -21.68
C ILE A 309 -3.65 3.61 -23.04
N ALA A 310 -3.90 4.38 -24.10
CA ALA A 310 -3.25 4.18 -25.40
C ALA A 310 -1.71 4.27 -25.28
N GLU A 311 -1.19 5.24 -24.53
CA GLU A 311 0.25 5.38 -24.26
C GLU A 311 0.81 4.13 -23.57
N TYR A 312 0.20 3.68 -22.46
CA TYR A 312 0.72 2.52 -21.73
C TYR A 312 0.54 1.19 -22.46
N THR A 313 -0.59 1.00 -23.16
CA THR A 313 -0.83 -0.22 -23.95
C THR A 313 0.12 -0.31 -25.13
N GLY A 314 0.37 0.81 -25.83
CA GLY A 314 1.34 0.86 -26.93
C GLY A 314 2.77 0.54 -26.51
N LEU A 315 3.15 0.90 -25.28
CA LEU A 315 4.51 0.69 -24.76
C LEU A 315 4.72 -0.67 -24.08
N THR A 316 3.72 -1.18 -23.36
CA THR A 316 3.93 -2.31 -22.42
C THR A 316 2.93 -3.45 -22.56
N LEU A 317 1.78 -3.21 -23.21
CA LEU A 317 0.66 -4.14 -23.17
C LEU A 317 0.18 -4.43 -24.60
N SER A 318 0.97 -5.23 -25.33
CA SER A 318 0.56 -5.72 -26.64
C SER A 318 -0.70 -6.60 -26.51
N LEU A 319 -1.76 -6.19 -27.21
CA LEU A 319 -3.05 -6.87 -27.29
C LEU A 319 -3.29 -7.36 -28.71
N THR A 320 -3.64 -8.64 -28.84
CA THR A 320 -4.08 -9.21 -30.13
C THR A 320 -5.47 -8.70 -30.50
N GLU A 321 -5.82 -8.73 -31.79
CA GLU A 321 -7.17 -8.33 -32.25
C GLU A 321 -8.29 -9.12 -31.57
N ASN A 322 -8.07 -10.40 -31.27
CA ASN A 322 -9.00 -11.22 -30.50
C ASN A 322 -9.17 -10.71 -29.06
N GLN A 323 -8.09 -10.29 -28.39
CA GLN A 323 -8.17 -9.72 -27.05
C GLN A 323 -8.88 -8.35 -27.08
N LYS A 324 -8.57 -7.49 -28.06
CA LYS A 324 -9.26 -6.20 -28.23
C LYS A 324 -10.76 -6.39 -28.48
N LYS A 325 -11.12 -7.32 -29.36
CA LYS A 325 -12.52 -7.68 -29.63
C LYS A 325 -13.21 -8.21 -28.37
N ALA A 326 -12.56 -9.11 -27.63
CA ALA A 326 -13.11 -9.64 -26.38
C ALA A 326 -13.32 -8.53 -25.32
N ILE A 327 -12.36 -7.62 -25.17
CA ILE A 327 -12.49 -6.47 -24.28
C ILE A 327 -13.72 -5.63 -24.67
N ARG A 328 -13.88 -5.26 -25.95
CA ARG A 328 -15.04 -4.47 -26.42
C ARG A 328 -16.39 -5.14 -26.08
N VAL A 329 -16.48 -6.44 -26.30
CA VAL A 329 -17.71 -7.23 -26.09
C VAL A 329 -18.06 -7.41 -24.61
N LEU A 330 -17.05 -7.53 -23.74
CA LEU A 330 -17.24 -7.85 -22.32
C LEU A 330 -17.29 -6.62 -21.39
N ARG A 331 -17.25 -5.40 -21.93
CA ARG A 331 -17.33 -4.16 -21.14
C ARG A 331 -18.71 -3.98 -20.48
N GLY A 332 -18.72 -3.23 -19.38
CA GLY A 332 -19.94 -2.73 -18.73
C GLY A 332 -20.72 -3.73 -17.87
N SER A 333 -20.34 -5.01 -17.86
CA SER A 333 -21.13 -6.07 -17.20
C SER A 333 -20.24 -7.05 -16.45
N VAL A 334 -20.82 -7.64 -15.40
CA VAL A 334 -20.26 -8.80 -14.68
C VAL A 334 -20.84 -10.07 -15.31
N TYR A 335 -19.98 -11.03 -15.62
CA TYR A 335 -20.35 -12.27 -16.29
C TYR A 335 -19.86 -13.48 -15.49
N SER A 336 -20.64 -14.57 -15.48
CA SER A 336 -20.09 -15.87 -15.10
C SER A 336 -19.07 -16.36 -16.15
N ARG A 337 -18.25 -17.34 -15.78
CA ARG A 337 -17.28 -17.95 -16.71
C ARG A 337 -17.97 -18.48 -17.96
N GLU A 338 -19.05 -19.23 -17.77
CA GLU A 338 -19.84 -19.81 -18.87
C GLU A 338 -20.39 -18.71 -19.76
N LYS A 339 -20.88 -17.62 -19.17
CA LYS A 339 -21.47 -16.52 -19.92
C LYS A 339 -20.44 -15.75 -20.75
N ILE A 340 -19.21 -15.60 -20.26
CA ILE A 340 -18.12 -15.04 -21.06
C ILE A 340 -17.88 -15.89 -22.29
N ILE A 341 -17.74 -17.21 -22.11
CA ILE A 341 -17.46 -18.13 -23.21
C ILE A 341 -18.59 -18.10 -24.24
N GLU A 342 -19.85 -18.17 -23.80
CA GLU A 342 -21.02 -18.05 -24.68
C GLU A 342 -21.01 -16.74 -25.49
N THR A 343 -20.73 -15.62 -24.81
CA THR A 343 -20.76 -14.29 -25.43
C THR A 343 -19.66 -14.16 -26.48
N LEU A 344 -18.45 -14.61 -26.18
CA LEU A 344 -17.34 -14.63 -27.14
C LEU A 344 -17.63 -15.57 -28.32
N GLN A 345 -18.26 -16.72 -28.09
CA GLN A 345 -18.63 -17.63 -29.17
C GLN A 345 -19.67 -17.02 -30.13
N LYS A 346 -20.65 -16.29 -29.62
CA LYS A 346 -21.61 -15.54 -30.44
C LYS A 346 -20.93 -14.49 -31.32
N GLU A 347 -19.83 -13.94 -30.83
CA GLU A 347 -18.97 -13.00 -31.54
C GLU A 347 -17.94 -13.70 -32.46
N GLY A 348 -18.12 -14.98 -32.76
CA GLY A 348 -17.33 -15.73 -33.75
C GLY A 348 -16.04 -16.34 -33.23
N PHE A 349 -15.80 -16.35 -31.91
CA PHE A 349 -14.64 -17.05 -31.34
C PHE A 349 -14.90 -18.56 -31.32
N LYS A 350 -13.90 -19.36 -31.72
CA LYS A 350 -13.92 -20.80 -31.40
C LYS A 350 -13.87 -20.99 -29.89
N ARG A 351 -14.53 -22.03 -29.37
CA ARG A 351 -14.63 -22.29 -27.92
C ARG A 351 -13.27 -22.32 -27.23
N THR A 352 -12.29 -23.03 -27.79
CA THR A 352 -10.92 -23.10 -27.26
C THR A 352 -10.22 -21.75 -27.26
N THR A 353 -10.43 -20.94 -28.31
CA THR A 353 -9.92 -19.57 -28.38
C THR A 353 -10.58 -18.67 -27.33
N ALA A 354 -11.88 -18.81 -27.06
CA ALA A 354 -12.57 -18.04 -26.03
C ALA A 354 -11.97 -18.30 -24.63
N TYR A 355 -11.70 -19.56 -24.27
CA TYR A 355 -11.01 -19.90 -23.01
C TYR A 355 -9.60 -19.32 -22.97
N SER A 356 -8.82 -19.51 -24.04
CA SER A 356 -7.45 -18.99 -24.10
C SER A 356 -7.39 -17.46 -23.96
N VAL A 357 -8.32 -16.74 -24.62
CA VAL A 357 -8.40 -15.27 -24.51
C VAL A 357 -8.83 -14.86 -23.10
N MET A 358 -9.81 -15.53 -22.50
CA MET A 358 -10.22 -15.28 -21.11
C MET A 358 -9.03 -15.43 -20.15
N ASP A 359 -8.30 -16.55 -20.22
CA ASP A 359 -7.16 -16.83 -19.35
C ASP A 359 -6.04 -15.81 -19.55
N GLN A 360 -5.77 -15.40 -20.80
CA GLN A 360 -4.79 -14.35 -21.10
C GLN A 360 -5.22 -12.98 -20.54
N LEU A 361 -6.51 -12.63 -20.61
CA LEU A 361 -7.02 -11.37 -20.03
C LEU A 361 -6.96 -11.39 -18.51
N LEU A 362 -7.18 -12.55 -17.86
CA LEU A 362 -6.97 -12.73 -16.42
C LEU A 362 -5.49 -12.56 -16.05
N GLN A 363 -4.58 -13.21 -16.78
CA GLN A 363 -3.14 -13.09 -16.54
C GLN A 363 -2.64 -11.65 -16.69
N LYS A 364 -3.16 -10.92 -17.68
CA LYS A 364 -2.87 -9.49 -17.90
C LYS A 364 -3.60 -8.55 -16.93
N ARG A 365 -4.44 -9.07 -16.01
CA ARG A 365 -5.30 -8.30 -15.09
C ARG A 365 -6.22 -7.29 -15.79
N ILE A 366 -6.64 -7.61 -17.02
CA ILE A 366 -7.65 -6.83 -17.76
C ILE A 366 -9.05 -7.35 -17.44
N LEU A 367 -9.16 -8.67 -17.29
CA LEU A 367 -10.32 -9.30 -16.69
C LEU A 367 -10.04 -9.50 -15.20
N LEU A 368 -10.95 -9.03 -14.37
CA LEU A 368 -10.88 -9.13 -12.91
C LEU A 368 -11.86 -10.20 -12.44
N ALA A 369 -11.44 -11.00 -11.46
CA ALA A 369 -12.31 -11.95 -10.79
C ALA A 369 -12.90 -11.29 -9.54
N GLU A 370 -14.22 -11.34 -9.41
CA GLU A 370 -15.00 -10.80 -8.30
C GLU A 370 -15.83 -11.91 -7.66
N LYS A 371 -16.41 -11.65 -6.48
CA LYS A 371 -17.26 -12.63 -5.77
C LYS A 371 -18.43 -13.13 -6.65
N GLU A 372 -18.97 -12.26 -7.50
CA GLU A 372 -20.14 -12.55 -8.34
C GLU A 372 -19.80 -13.02 -9.77
N GLY A 373 -18.52 -13.05 -10.15
CA GLY A 373 -18.10 -13.47 -11.48
C GLY A 373 -16.85 -12.75 -11.97
N TYR A 374 -16.88 -12.31 -13.23
CA TYR A 374 -15.75 -11.70 -13.90
C TYR A 374 -16.18 -10.43 -14.63
N ARG A 375 -15.35 -9.39 -14.60
CA ARG A 375 -15.58 -8.17 -15.36
C ARG A 375 -14.31 -7.58 -15.94
N ILE A 376 -14.46 -6.79 -16.99
CA ILE A 376 -13.36 -5.98 -17.51
C ILE A 376 -13.04 -4.87 -16.50
N SER A 377 -11.74 -4.67 -16.23
CA SER A 377 -11.21 -3.55 -15.45
C SER A 377 -11.72 -2.24 -16.02
N GLY A 378 -12.14 -1.32 -15.14
CA GLY A 378 -12.69 -0.02 -15.51
C GLY A 378 -11.71 0.84 -16.29
N LYS A 379 -10.40 0.58 -16.15
CA LYS A 379 -9.34 1.19 -16.97
C LYS A 379 -9.56 1.00 -18.46
N PHE A 380 -10.26 -0.06 -18.86
CA PHE A 380 -10.54 -0.39 -20.26
C PHE A 380 -11.99 -0.13 -20.67
N TRP A 381 -12.88 0.36 -19.78
CA TRP A 381 -14.29 0.59 -20.13
C TRP A 381 -14.47 1.64 -21.21
N TYR A 382 -13.77 2.76 -21.06
CA TYR A 382 -13.93 3.95 -21.90
C TYR A 382 -12.94 4.02 -23.06
N VAL A 383 -12.08 3.00 -23.21
CA VAL A 383 -10.96 3.06 -24.15
C VAL A 383 -11.40 2.72 -25.57
N GLU A 384 -11.07 3.53 -26.57
CA GLU A 384 -11.22 3.13 -27.97
C GLU A 384 -10.08 2.16 -28.34
N ILE A 385 -10.39 0.86 -28.46
CA ILE A 385 -9.42 -0.23 -28.72
C ILE A 385 -9.79 -1.02 -29.96
#